data_AF-A0A6N3A799-F1
#
_entry.id   AF-A0A6N3A799-F1
#
_cell.length_a   1.000
_cell.length_b   1.000
_cell.length_c   1.000
_cell.angle_alpha   90.00
_cell.angle_beta   90.00
_cell.angle_gamma   90.00
#
_symmetry.space_group_name_H-M   'P 1'
#
loop_
_entity.id
_entity.type
_entity.pdbx_description
1 polymer ?
#
loop_
_entity_poly.entity_id
_entity_poly.type
_entity_poly.pdbx_seq_one_letter_code
_entity_poly.pdbx_strand_id
1 'polypeptide(L)'
;MKIKTIPFNAVQKAFYKLLSEGQTAPVYDRIPAGDEEMPYIWLGEFHGVPVEDNKTHTVHRISQQIDIWSNQPGKKEVNEILNDVATLVRHYQLPLEGFKQVGDAHISLYQAIGERYEDKTSAYHGIMMIEYTIEEID
;
A
#
# COMPACT_ATOMS: atom_id res chain seq x y z
N MET A 1 27.28 1.75 10.13
CA MET A 1 26.50 1.75 8.87
C MET A 1 25.95 3.16 8.66
N LYS A 2 26.01 3.75 7.46
CA LYS A 2 25.44 5.07 7.17
C LYS A 2 24.28 4.90 6.18
N ILE A 3 23.10 5.36 6.55
CA ILE A 3 21.96 5.45 5.62
C ILE A 3 22.34 6.50 4.57
N LYS A 4 22.40 6.12 3.29
CA LYS A 4 22.64 7.09 2.21
C LYS A 4 21.32 7.69 1.74
N THR A 5 20.28 6.86 1.57
CA THR A 5 19.00 7.28 1.01
C THR A 5 17.81 6.56 1.67
N ILE A 6 16.67 7.24 1.85
CA ILE A 6 15.42 6.63 2.31
C ILE A 6 14.62 6.15 1.08
N PRO A 7 14.12 4.89 1.04
CA PRO A 7 13.57 4.28 -0.18
C PRO A 7 12.13 4.71 -0.54
N PHE A 8 11.57 5.70 0.15
CA PHE A 8 10.15 6.06 0.05
C PHE A 8 9.68 6.35 -1.38
N ASN A 9 10.41 7.19 -2.12
CA ASN A 9 10.02 7.52 -3.50
C ASN A 9 10.08 6.29 -4.44
N ALA A 10 11.08 5.42 -4.25
CA ALA A 10 11.21 4.19 -5.05
C ALA A 10 10.06 3.23 -4.76
N VAL A 11 9.73 3.04 -3.47
CA VAL A 11 8.62 2.19 -3.04
C VAL A 11 7.28 2.75 -3.52
N GLN A 12 7.02 4.05 -3.30
CA GLN A 12 5.76 4.70 -3.70
C GLN A 12 5.52 4.58 -5.21
N LYS A 13 6.53 4.90 -6.02
CA LYS A 13 6.46 4.81 -7.49
C LYS A 13 6.18 3.37 -7.95
N ALA A 14 6.89 2.39 -7.40
CA ALA A 14 6.73 0.99 -7.76
C ALA A 14 5.37 0.44 -7.32
N PHE A 15 4.92 0.80 -6.13
CA PHE A 15 3.66 0.34 -5.54
C PHE A 15 2.45 0.96 -6.25
N TYR A 16 2.49 2.27 -6.54
CA TYR A 16 1.50 2.96 -7.35
C TYR A 16 1.34 2.31 -8.73
N LYS A 17 2.47 2.01 -9.39
CA LYS A 17 2.47 1.33 -10.69
C LYS A 17 1.84 -0.07 -10.58
N LEU A 18 2.27 -0.88 -9.61
CA LEU A 18 1.77 -2.24 -9.41
C LEU A 18 0.24 -2.26 -9.24
N LEU A 19 -0.29 -1.39 -8.39
CA LEU A 19 -1.74 -1.34 -8.16
C LEU A 19 -2.48 -0.74 -9.34
N SER A 20 -1.98 0.33 -9.97
CA SER A 20 -2.64 0.97 -11.11
C SER A 20 -2.72 0.05 -12.33
N GLU A 21 -1.74 -0.84 -12.52
CA GLU A 21 -1.74 -1.82 -13.61
C GLU A 21 -2.49 -3.11 -13.26
N GLY A 22 -2.57 -3.47 -11.98
CA GLY A 22 -3.15 -4.73 -11.51
C GLY A 22 -4.59 -4.65 -10.99
N GLN A 23 -5.13 -3.44 -10.78
CA GLN A 23 -6.48 -3.20 -10.26
C GLN A 23 -7.36 -2.57 -11.33
N THR A 24 -8.67 -2.85 -11.23
CA THR A 24 -9.68 -2.13 -12.01
C THR A 24 -10.15 -0.85 -11.32
N ALA A 25 -10.05 -0.79 -9.99
CA ALA A 25 -10.36 0.41 -9.22
C ALA A 25 -9.24 1.46 -9.40
N PRO A 26 -9.58 2.74 -9.61
CA PRO A 26 -8.59 3.81 -9.71
C PRO A 26 -7.75 3.92 -8.43
N VAL A 27 -6.45 4.15 -8.61
CA VAL A 27 -5.48 4.32 -7.52
C VAL A 27 -5.05 5.78 -7.45
N TYR A 28 -5.08 6.36 -6.26
CA TYR A 28 -4.71 7.73 -5.99
C TYR A 28 -3.55 7.81 -5.00
N ASP A 29 -2.53 8.59 -5.36
CA ASP A 29 -1.39 8.96 -4.48
C ASP A 29 -1.67 10.25 -3.69
N ARG A 30 -2.39 11.19 -4.30
CA ARG A 30 -2.83 12.41 -3.62
C ARG A 30 -3.92 12.11 -2.59
N ILE A 31 -4.00 12.94 -1.56
CA ILE A 31 -5.13 12.93 -0.62
C ILE A 31 -6.42 13.16 -1.42
N PRO A 32 -7.43 12.26 -1.32
CA PRO A 32 -8.71 12.43 -2.00
C PRO A 32 -9.41 13.72 -1.57
N ALA A 33 -9.96 14.47 -2.52
CA ALA A 33 -10.66 15.72 -2.25
C ALA A 33 -12.18 15.51 -2.06
N GLY A 34 -12.67 14.29 -2.29
CA GLY A 34 -14.07 13.92 -2.18
C GLY A 34 -14.84 13.97 -3.50
N ASP A 35 -14.15 14.25 -4.61
CA ASP A 35 -14.70 14.21 -5.98
C ASP A 35 -14.37 12.88 -6.69
N GLU A 36 -13.59 12.01 -6.06
CA GLU A 36 -13.24 10.69 -6.59
C GLU A 36 -14.45 9.75 -6.68
N GLU A 37 -14.63 9.12 -7.85
CA GLU A 37 -15.67 8.11 -8.05
C GLU A 37 -15.31 6.81 -7.30
N MET A 38 -16.26 6.29 -6.52
CA MET A 38 -16.13 5.01 -5.82
C MET A 38 -16.49 3.82 -6.74
N PRO A 39 -15.79 2.67 -6.63
CA PRO A 39 -14.73 2.41 -5.67
C PRO A 39 -13.37 2.98 -6.07
N TYR A 40 -12.54 3.33 -5.10
CA TYR A 40 -11.16 3.73 -5.33
C TYR A 40 -10.21 3.23 -4.25
N ILE A 41 -8.91 3.21 -4.59
CA ILE A 41 -7.81 2.90 -3.68
C ILE A 41 -7.01 4.18 -3.46
N TRP A 42 -6.81 4.56 -2.20
CA TRP A 42 -5.89 5.62 -1.81
C TRP A 42 -4.64 5.02 -1.19
N LEU A 43 -3.48 5.48 -1.63
CA LEU A 43 -2.20 5.17 -1.00
C LEU A 43 -2.07 6.04 0.25
N GLY A 44 -2.49 5.46 1.38
CA GLY A 44 -2.51 6.11 2.68
C GLY A 44 -1.12 6.32 3.27
N GLU A 45 -1.07 6.37 4.60
CA GLU A 45 0.19 6.57 5.32
C GLU A 45 1.21 5.49 4.97
N PHE A 46 2.45 5.92 4.75
CA PHE A 46 3.59 5.01 4.70
C PHE A 46 4.62 5.47 5.74
N HIS A 47 5.26 4.51 6.40
CA HIS A 47 6.34 4.79 7.34
C HIS A 47 7.48 3.79 7.17
N GLY A 48 8.66 4.13 7.68
CA GLY A 48 9.81 3.26 7.58
C GLY A 48 10.76 3.41 8.75
N VAL A 49 11.39 2.30 9.12
CA VAL A 49 12.44 2.26 10.13
C VAL A 49 13.69 1.61 9.53
N PRO A 50 14.90 2.16 9.77
CA PRO A 50 16.12 1.43 9.45
C PRO A 50 16.22 0.18 10.34
N VAL A 51 16.69 -0.91 9.76
CA VAL A 51 16.97 -2.14 10.52
C VAL A 51 18.43 -2.10 10.93
N GLU A 52 18.69 -2.05 12.23
CA GLU A 52 20.03 -2.23 12.77
C GLU A 52 20.39 -3.72 12.70
N ASP A 53 21.17 -4.08 11.69
CA ASP A 53 21.72 -5.43 11.51
C ASP A 53 23.23 -5.33 11.24
N ASN A 54 23.98 -6.42 11.48
CA ASN A 54 25.43 -6.52 11.24
C ASN A 54 25.78 -6.64 9.75
N LYS A 55 24.84 -6.31 8.85
CA LYS A 55 25.01 -6.40 7.41
C LYS A 55 25.84 -5.23 6.88
N THR A 56 26.54 -5.46 5.78
CA THR A 56 27.33 -4.43 5.09
C THR A 56 26.46 -3.41 4.36
N HIS A 57 25.18 -3.74 4.11
CA HIS A 57 24.21 -2.91 3.39
C HIS A 57 23.11 -2.40 4.31
N THR A 58 22.64 -1.18 4.06
CA THR A 58 21.54 -0.55 4.79
C THR A 58 20.22 -1.21 4.41
N VAL A 59 19.48 -1.67 5.42
CA VAL A 59 18.15 -2.28 5.26
C VAL A 59 17.10 -1.40 5.92
N HIS A 60 15.96 -1.26 5.25
CA HIS A 60 14.78 -0.54 5.72
C HIS A 60 13.61 -1.50 5.82
N ARG A 61 12.82 -1.37 6.88
CA ARG A 61 11.50 -1.99 6.99
C ARG A 61 10.46 -0.91 6.74
N ILE A 62 9.74 -1.04 5.64
CA ILE A 62 8.75 -0.07 5.15
C ILE A 62 7.37 -0.66 5.36
N SER A 63 6.43 0.15 5.84
CA SER A 63 5.03 -0.21 5.99
C SER A 63 4.20 0.75 5.16
N GLN A 64 3.37 0.22 4.27
CA GLN A 64 2.48 0.96 3.38
C GLN A 64 1.04 0.63 3.76
N GLN A 65 0.25 1.66 4.12
CA GLN A 65 -1.19 1.55 4.23
C GLN A 65 -1.83 1.76 2.85
N ILE A 66 -2.89 1.02 2.58
CA ILE A 66 -3.88 1.40 1.58
C ILE A 66 -5.26 1.50 2.21
N ASP A 67 -6.04 2.43 1.67
CA ASP A 67 -7.42 2.70 2.07
C ASP A 67 -8.29 2.51 0.82
N ILE A 68 -9.33 1.69 0.93
CA ILE A 68 -10.25 1.35 -0.17
C ILE A 68 -11.62 1.87 0.19
N TRP A 69 -12.21 2.67 -0.69
CA TRP A 69 -13.53 3.24 -0.46
C TRP A 69 -14.51 2.69 -1.47
N SER A 70 -15.72 2.35 -1.01
CA SER A 70 -16.81 1.82 -1.83
C SER A 70 -18.15 2.34 -1.32
N ASN A 71 -19.08 2.63 -2.23
CA ASN A 71 -20.46 2.99 -1.92
C ASN A 71 -21.45 1.82 -2.15
N GLN A 72 -20.97 0.61 -2.49
CA GLN A 72 -21.82 -0.54 -2.75
C GLN A 72 -22.48 -1.06 -1.46
N PRO A 73 -23.67 -1.69 -1.56
CA PRO A 73 -24.30 -2.32 -0.41
C PRO A 73 -23.52 -3.57 0.01
N GLY A 74 -22.83 -3.46 1.15
CA GLY A 74 -22.09 -4.55 1.76
C GLY A 74 -20.58 -4.50 1.48
N LYS A 75 -19.86 -5.41 2.13
CA LYS A 75 -18.38 -5.46 2.10
C LYS A 75 -17.80 -6.22 0.91
N LYS A 76 -18.65 -6.71 -0.01
CA LYS A 76 -18.21 -7.61 -1.08
C LYS A 76 -17.16 -6.95 -1.98
N GLU A 77 -17.45 -5.75 -2.50
CA GLU A 77 -16.55 -5.03 -3.40
C GLU A 77 -15.22 -4.70 -2.72
N VAL A 78 -15.26 -4.20 -1.47
CA VAL A 78 -14.05 -3.96 -0.67
C VAL A 78 -13.23 -5.23 -0.45
N ASN A 79 -13.89 -6.36 -0.14
CA ASN A 79 -13.21 -7.63 0.09
C ASN A 79 -12.56 -8.19 -1.19
N GLU A 80 -13.21 -8.02 -2.34
CA GLU A 80 -12.67 -8.42 -3.65
C GLU A 80 -11.43 -7.58 -3.98
N ILE A 81 -11.50 -6.26 -3.82
CA ILE A 81 -10.34 -5.37 -4.03
C ILE A 81 -9.20 -5.70 -3.06
N LEU A 82 -9.49 -5.91 -1.77
CA LEU A 82 -8.48 -6.33 -0.78
C LEU A 82 -7.82 -7.65 -1.19
N ASN A 83 -8.59 -8.63 -1.65
CA ASN A 83 -8.05 -9.91 -2.10
C ASN A 83 -7.15 -9.76 -3.33
N ASP A 84 -7.55 -8.91 -4.28
CA ASP A 84 -6.76 -8.66 -5.49
C ASP A 84 -5.46 -7.94 -5.14
N VAL A 85 -5.50 -6.95 -4.23
CA VAL A 85 -4.28 -6.30 -3.72
C VAL A 85 -3.37 -7.31 -3.05
N ALA A 86 -3.92 -8.15 -2.15
CA ALA A 86 -3.15 -9.19 -1.46
C ALA A 86 -2.46 -10.13 -2.46
N THR A 87 -3.15 -10.48 -3.55
CA THR A 87 -2.60 -11.33 -4.61
C THR A 87 -1.46 -10.62 -5.35
N LEU A 88 -1.66 -9.37 -5.77
CA LEU A 88 -0.64 -8.59 -6.49
C LEU A 88 0.65 -8.44 -5.66
N VAL A 89 0.54 -8.00 -4.41
CA VAL A 89 1.71 -7.68 -3.57
C VAL A 89 2.47 -8.93 -3.10
N ARG A 90 1.81 -10.09 -3.08
CA ARG A 90 2.45 -11.37 -2.76
C ARG A 90 3.05 -12.06 -3.99
N HIS A 91 2.51 -11.80 -5.18
CA HIS A 91 2.96 -12.43 -6.41
C HIS A 91 4.10 -11.65 -7.09
N TYR A 92 4.07 -10.33 -7.01
CA TYR A 92 5.04 -9.46 -7.68
C TYR A 92 5.99 -8.79 -6.68
N GLN A 93 7.27 -8.76 -7.01
CA GLN A 93 8.24 -7.93 -6.33
C GLN A 93 8.20 -6.50 -6.88
N LEU A 94 8.47 -5.50 -6.03
CA LEU A 94 8.55 -4.11 -6.45
C LEU A 94 9.80 -3.86 -7.31
N PRO A 95 9.67 -3.31 -8.53
CA PRO A 95 10.81 -2.89 -9.33
C PRO A 95 11.36 -1.56 -8.80
N LEU A 96 12.33 -1.63 -7.89
CA LEU A 96 12.89 -0.46 -7.21
C LEU A 96 14.20 0.03 -7.88
N GLU A 97 14.32 1.34 -8.10
CA GLU A 97 15.54 1.97 -8.60
C GLU A 97 16.50 2.25 -7.43
N GLY A 98 17.72 1.69 -7.45
CA GLY A 98 18.74 1.86 -6.40
C GLY A 98 18.50 1.02 -5.13
N PHE A 99 17.44 0.21 -5.10
CA PHE A 99 17.11 -0.67 -3.99
C PHE A 99 16.67 -2.03 -4.51
N LYS A 100 16.61 -3.03 -3.63
CA LYS A 100 15.95 -4.32 -3.88
C LYS A 100 15.00 -4.67 -2.76
N GLN A 101 13.88 -5.29 -3.11
CA GLN A 101 13.04 -5.96 -2.14
C GLN A 101 13.71 -7.26 -1.68
N VAL A 102 13.75 -7.48 -0.37
CA VAL A 102 14.28 -8.69 0.25
C VAL A 102 13.10 -9.54 0.73
N GLY A 103 12.94 -10.72 0.13
CA GLY A 103 11.82 -11.62 0.43
C GLY A 103 10.48 -11.12 -0.11
N ASP A 104 9.41 -11.67 0.45
CA ASP A 104 8.03 -11.36 0.04
C ASP A 104 7.45 -10.22 0.88
N ALA A 105 6.48 -9.50 0.32
CA ALA A 105 5.69 -8.54 1.09
C ALA A 105 4.96 -9.27 2.23
N HIS A 106 4.86 -8.67 3.41
CA HIS A 106 4.11 -9.20 4.55
C HIS A 106 2.88 -8.34 4.82
N ILE A 107 1.69 -8.91 4.72
CA ILE A 107 0.44 -8.22 5.06
C ILE A 107 0.23 -8.34 6.57
N SER A 108 0.35 -7.24 7.29
CA SER A 108 0.25 -7.20 8.77
C SER A 108 -1.16 -6.90 9.26
N LEU A 109 -2.01 -6.29 8.42
CA LEU A 109 -3.40 -5.97 8.73
C LEU A 109 -4.24 -5.99 7.45
N TYR A 110 -5.48 -6.47 7.55
CA TYR A 110 -6.56 -6.12 6.62
C TYR A 110 -7.88 -6.00 7.41
N GLN A 111 -8.70 -5.02 7.05
CA GLN A 111 -9.97 -4.73 7.72
C GLN A 111 -10.98 -4.19 6.72
N ALA A 112 -12.27 -4.44 6.96
CA ALA A 112 -13.36 -3.79 6.24
C ALA A 112 -14.40 -3.25 7.23
N ILE A 113 -14.58 -1.93 7.23
CA ILE A 113 -15.40 -1.16 8.15
C ILE A 113 -16.59 -0.57 7.37
N GLY A 114 -17.76 -0.47 8.00
CA GLY A 114 -18.86 0.31 7.45
C GLY A 114 -18.88 1.67 8.13
N GLU A 115 -18.84 2.73 7.34
CA GLU A 115 -18.89 4.11 7.80
C GLU A 115 -20.26 4.72 7.49
N ARG A 116 -20.76 5.51 8.44
CA ARG A 116 -21.99 6.28 8.30
C ARG A 116 -21.67 7.73 8.58
N TYR A 117 -22.03 8.59 7.63
CA TYR A 117 -21.76 10.02 7.70
C TYR A 117 -22.99 10.77 8.23
N GLU A 118 -22.77 12.00 8.70
CA GLU A 118 -23.81 12.85 9.28
C GLU A 118 -24.94 13.18 8.28
N ASP A 119 -24.61 13.23 6.98
CA ASP A 119 -25.54 13.44 5.88
C ASP A 119 -26.38 12.20 5.52
N LYS A 120 -26.27 11.12 6.31
CA LYS A 120 -26.93 9.81 6.14
C LYS A 120 -26.42 8.99 4.96
N THR A 121 -25.35 9.41 4.30
CA THR A 121 -24.63 8.55 3.38
C THR A 121 -23.83 7.51 4.14
N SER A 122 -23.43 6.44 3.46
CA SER A 122 -22.59 5.39 4.03
C SER A 122 -21.60 4.91 2.98
N ALA A 123 -20.40 4.58 3.43
CA ALA A 123 -19.38 3.94 2.61
C ALA A 123 -18.83 2.71 3.34
N TYR A 124 -18.24 1.80 2.59
CA TYR A 124 -17.39 0.77 3.14
C TYR A 124 -15.94 1.17 2.94
N HIS A 125 -15.17 1.03 4.00
CA HIS A 125 -13.78 1.40 4.08
C HIS A 125 -12.94 0.15 4.35
N GLY A 126 -12.13 -0.24 3.37
CA GLY A 126 -11.12 -1.28 3.50
C GLY A 126 -9.77 -0.69 3.89
N ILE A 127 -9.09 -1.28 4.86
CA ILE A 127 -7.73 -0.88 5.26
C ILE A 127 -6.82 -2.08 5.10
N MET A 128 -5.65 -1.92 4.49
CA MET A 128 -4.62 -2.96 4.48
C MET A 128 -3.24 -2.36 4.77
N MET A 129 -2.48 -3.01 5.66
CA MET A 129 -1.08 -2.67 5.95
C MET A 129 -0.15 -3.72 5.33
N ILE A 130 0.80 -3.25 4.54
CA ILE A 130 1.74 -4.10 3.80
C ILE A 130 3.17 -3.70 4.18
N GLU A 131 3.93 -4.65 4.71
CA GLU A 131 5.31 -4.46 5.13
C GLU A 131 6.28 -5.02 4.07
N TYR A 132 7.30 -4.24 3.74
CA TYR A 132 8.40 -4.60 2.85
C TYR A 132 9.74 -4.49 3.58
N THR A 133 10.64 -5.43 3.29
CA THR A 133 12.06 -5.30 3.65
C THR A 133 12.82 -4.85 2.40
N ILE A 134 13.45 -3.68 2.46
CA ILE A 134 14.13 -3.05 1.34
C ILE A 134 15.61 -2.86 1.66
N GLU A 135 16.49 -3.31 0.78
CA GLU A 135 17.95 -3.14 0.92
C GLU A 135 18.45 -2.15 -0.12
N GLU A 136 19.29 -1.20 0.31
CA GLU A 136 19.99 -0.26 -0.57
C GLU A 136 21.09 -0.99 -1.35
N ILE A 137 21.11 -0.79 -2.68
CA ILE A 137 22.12 -1.36 -3.57
C ILE A 137 23.23 -0.31 -3.75
N ASP A 138 24.49 -0.76 -3.73
CA ASP A 138 25.67 0.09 -4.00
C ASP A 138 25.85 0.43 -5.48
#